data_AF-A0A838MYM9-F1
#
_entry.id   AF-A0A838MYM9-F1
#
_cell.length_a   1.000
_cell.length_b   1.000
_cell.length_c   1.000
_cell.angle_alpha   90.00
_cell.angle_beta   90.00
_cell.angle_gamma   90.00
#
_symmetry.space_group_name_H-M   'P 1'
#
loop_
_entity.id
_entity.type
_entity.pdbx_description
1 polymer ?
#
loop_
_entity_poly.entity_id
_entity_poly.type
_entity_poly.pdbx_seq_one_letter_code
_entity_poly.pdbx_strand_id
1 'polypeptide(L)'
;LDEIMRAFGKQPGMTNLLLDDQLNDEIERLQANWRQAVMTAQHIGIAVPAMSAALGYFDSYRTARLPQNLTQAQRDYFGAHTYERADRPAAGFVHTDWAARTGRAAKDKQHS
;
A
#
# COMPACT_ATOMS: atom_id res chain seq x y z
N LEU A 1 19.69 -6.89 -18.90
CA LEU A 1 20.53 -7.02 -17.67
C LEU A 1 21.49 -5.83 -17.56
N ASP A 2 22.11 -5.43 -18.67
CA ASP A 2 23.06 -4.31 -18.76
C ASP A 2 22.50 -2.98 -18.27
N GLU A 3 21.21 -2.71 -18.49
CA GLU A 3 20.56 -1.47 -18.02
C GLU A 3 20.41 -1.44 -16.50
N ILE A 4 20.12 -2.58 -15.88
CA ILE A 4 20.04 -2.72 -14.43
C ILE A 4 21.42 -2.51 -13.81
N MET A 5 22.44 -3.15 -14.39
CA MET A 5 23.83 -2.95 -13.96
C MET A 5 24.29 -1.49 -14.11
N ARG A 6 23.89 -0.84 -15.21
CA ARG A 6 24.18 0.57 -15.44
C ARG A 6 23.49 1.48 -14.42
N ALA A 7 22.22 1.21 -14.08
CA ALA A 7 21.47 1.98 -13.09
C ALA A 7 22.14 1.93 -11.71
N PHE A 8 22.46 0.73 -11.22
CA PHE A 8 23.18 0.57 -9.94
C PHE A 8 24.64 1.05 -10.00
N GLY A 9 25.28 1.01 -11.18
CA GLY A 9 26.60 1.61 -11.37
C GLY A 9 26.61 3.14 -11.27
N LYS A 10 25.52 3.80 -11.70
CA LYS A 10 25.34 5.26 -11.58
C LYS A 10 25.01 5.69 -10.13
N GLN A 11 24.17 4.94 -9.44
CA GLN A 11 23.80 5.19 -8.04
C GLN A 11 23.94 3.92 -7.19
N PRO A 12 25.12 3.68 -6.60
CA PRO A 12 25.36 2.50 -5.76
C PRO A 12 24.50 2.42 -4.49
N GLY A 13 23.94 3.55 -4.04
CA GLY A 13 23.04 3.64 -2.88
C GLY A 13 21.55 3.55 -3.22
N MET A 14 21.19 3.31 -4.48
CA MET A 14 19.80 3.25 -4.91
C MET A 14 19.09 2.06 -4.23
N THR A 15 18.02 2.34 -3.50
CA THR A 15 17.27 1.34 -2.73
C THR A 15 16.24 0.58 -3.57
N ASN A 16 15.84 1.13 -4.71
CA ASN A 16 14.89 0.51 -5.64
C ASN A 16 15.16 0.97 -7.07
N LEU A 17 15.13 0.03 -8.02
CA LEU A 17 15.36 0.31 -9.44
C LEU A 17 14.30 1.25 -10.06
N LEU A 18 13.09 1.32 -9.50
CA LEU A 18 12.05 2.25 -9.92
C LEU A 18 12.42 3.73 -9.69
N LEU A 19 13.50 4.01 -8.94
CA LEU A 19 14.01 5.36 -8.72
C LEU A 19 15.03 5.79 -9.78
N ASP A 20 15.43 4.89 -10.70
CA ASP A 20 16.26 5.26 -11.84
C ASP A 20 15.43 6.07 -12.85
N ASP A 21 15.92 7.26 -13.20
CA ASP A 21 15.21 8.20 -14.07
C ASP A 21 14.86 7.59 -15.44
N GLN A 22 15.76 6.81 -16.03
CA GLN A 22 15.54 6.21 -17.35
C GLN A 22 14.41 5.17 -17.30
N LEU A 23 14.42 4.31 -16.27
CA LEU A 23 13.36 3.32 -16.09
C LEU A 23 12.03 3.99 -15.74
N ASN A 24 12.06 5.05 -14.92
CA ASN A 24 10.86 5.77 -14.55
C ASN A 24 10.18 6.41 -15.78
N ASP A 25 10.95 7.10 -16.64
CA ASP A 25 10.46 7.66 -17.90
C ASP A 25 9.82 6.61 -18.82
N GLU A 26 10.42 5.41 -18.87
CA GLU A 26 9.89 4.31 -19.67
C GLU A 26 8.57 3.77 -19.10
N ILE A 27 8.50 3.59 -17.78
CA ILE A 27 7.26 3.15 -17.11
C ILE A 27 6.16 4.20 -17.26
N GLU A 28 6.48 5.49 -17.12
CA GLU A 28 5.50 6.57 -17.31
C GLU A 28 4.90 6.56 -18.71
N ARG A 29 5.71 6.31 -19.74
CA ARG A 29 5.24 6.17 -21.12
C ARG A 29 4.39 4.93 -21.34
N LEU A 30 4.72 3.81 -20.70
CA LEU A 30 4.10 2.51 -20.99
C LEU A 30 2.91 2.16 -20.08
N GLN A 31 2.78 2.79 -18.91
CA GLN A 31 1.80 2.38 -17.89
C GLN A 31 0.35 2.43 -18.39
N ALA A 32 0.00 3.35 -19.31
CA ALA A 32 -1.35 3.42 -19.86
C ALA A 32 -1.69 2.16 -20.68
N ASN A 33 -0.79 1.72 -21.56
CA ASN A 33 -0.96 0.50 -22.35
C ASN A 33 -0.94 -0.74 -21.48
N TRP A 34 -0.08 -0.77 -20.46
CA TRP A 34 -0.04 -1.86 -19.49
C TRP A 34 -1.38 -2.02 -18.75
N ARG A 35 -1.99 -0.92 -18.30
CA ARG A 35 -3.33 -0.94 -17.68
C ARG A 35 -4.38 -1.45 -18.64
N GLN A 36 -4.38 -0.98 -19.89
CA GLN A 36 -5.32 -1.44 -20.92
C GLN A 36 -5.21 -2.94 -21.17
N ALA A 37 -3.99 -3.49 -21.23
CA ALA A 37 -3.77 -4.92 -21.38
C ALA A 37 -4.34 -5.72 -20.19
N VAL A 38 -4.08 -5.27 -18.94
CA VAL A 38 -4.61 -5.93 -17.73
C VAL A 38 -6.14 -5.86 -17.69
N MET A 39 -6.72 -4.69 -17.95
CA MET A 39 -8.18 -4.49 -17.99
C MET A 39 -8.83 -5.39 -19.05
N THR A 40 -8.27 -5.43 -20.25
CA THR A 40 -8.79 -6.25 -21.36
C THR A 40 -8.74 -7.73 -20.99
N ALA A 41 -7.60 -8.22 -20.51
CA ALA A 41 -7.46 -9.62 -20.10
C ALA A 41 -8.48 -10.01 -19.02
N GLN A 42 -8.66 -9.19 -17.99
CA GLN A 42 -9.65 -9.43 -16.95
C GLN A 42 -11.08 -9.40 -17.49
N HIS A 43 -11.40 -8.46 -18.38
CA HIS A 43 -12.73 -8.33 -18.96
C HIS A 43 -13.14 -9.57 -19.77
N ILE A 44 -12.19 -10.18 -20.49
CA ILE A 44 -12.43 -11.37 -21.31
C ILE A 44 -12.12 -12.69 -20.58
N GLY A 45 -11.84 -12.65 -19.28
CA GLY A 45 -11.63 -13.84 -18.46
C GLY A 45 -10.25 -14.52 -18.62
N ILE A 46 -9.25 -13.81 -19.13
CA ILE A 46 -7.86 -14.30 -19.22
C ILE A 46 -7.09 -13.94 -17.96
N ALA A 47 -6.54 -14.96 -17.29
CA ALA A 47 -5.72 -14.78 -16.10
C ALA A 47 -4.33 -14.21 -16.45
N VAL A 48 -3.98 -13.06 -15.86
CA VAL A 48 -2.68 -12.39 -16.01
C VAL A 48 -2.03 -12.07 -14.65
N PRO A 49 -1.84 -13.06 -13.76
CA PRO A 49 -1.49 -12.83 -12.36
C PRO A 49 -0.19 -12.03 -12.17
N ALA A 50 0.84 -12.31 -12.96
CA ALA A 50 2.12 -11.59 -12.88
C ALA A 50 1.98 -10.11 -13.29
N MET A 51 1.25 -9.82 -14.37
CA MET A 51 1.05 -8.44 -14.83
C MET A 51 0.17 -7.65 -13.85
N SER A 52 -0.88 -8.26 -13.32
CA SER A 52 -1.75 -7.63 -12.31
C SER A 52 -0.99 -7.36 -11.01
N ALA A 53 -0.19 -8.32 -10.54
CA ALA A 53 0.60 -8.16 -9.32
C ALA A 53 1.67 -7.08 -9.48
N ALA A 54 2.38 -7.07 -10.61
CA ALA A 54 3.37 -6.03 -10.90
C ALA A 54 2.73 -4.63 -10.98
N LEU A 55 1.53 -4.51 -11.57
CA LEU A 55 0.81 -3.22 -11.65
C LEU A 55 0.36 -2.77 -10.26
N GLY A 56 -0.17 -3.70 -9.46
CA GLY A 56 -0.54 -3.44 -8.08
C GLY A 56 0.65 -3.03 -7.20
N TYR A 57 1.82 -3.65 -7.41
CA TYR A 57 3.05 -3.24 -6.72
C TYR A 57 3.49 -1.83 -7.13
N PHE A 58 3.54 -1.54 -8.43
CA PHE A 58 3.90 -0.21 -8.95
C PHE A 58 2.98 0.88 -8.37
N ASP A 59 1.67 0.66 -8.41
CA ASP A 59 0.69 1.58 -7.84
C ASP A 59 0.82 1.73 -6.33
N SER A 60 1.13 0.63 -5.62
CA SER A 60 1.34 0.68 -4.18
C SER A 60 2.60 1.46 -3.82
N TYR A 61 3.69 1.24 -4.55
CA TYR A 61 5.00 1.84 -4.28
C TYR A 61 4.98 3.37 -4.47
N ARG A 62 4.32 3.86 -5.53
CA ARG A 62 4.21 5.31 -5.80
C ARG A 62 3.15 6.03 -4.96
N THR A 63 2.38 5.29 -4.15
CA THR A 63 1.31 5.88 -3.33
C THR A 63 1.83 6.20 -1.93
N ALA A 64 1.98 7.50 -1.63
CA ALA A 64 2.49 7.96 -0.33
C ALA A 64 1.59 7.57 0.87
N ARG A 65 0.29 7.38 0.65
CA ARG A 65 -0.69 7.01 1.68
C ARG A 65 -1.58 5.86 1.19
N LEU A 66 -1.24 4.66 1.63
CA LEU A 66 -2.01 3.46 1.34
C LEU A 66 -3.10 3.22 2.40
N PRO A 67 -4.14 2.42 2.12
CA PRO A 67 -5.25 2.13 3.06
C PRO A 67 -4.86 1.29 4.30
N GLN A 68 -3.57 1.16 4.60
CA GLN A 68 -3.01 0.43 5.74
C GLN A 68 -3.47 1.01 7.08
N ASN A 69 -3.92 2.28 7.11
CA ASN A 69 -4.57 2.86 8.28
C ASN A 69 -5.81 2.06 8.72
N LEU A 70 -6.58 1.52 7.76
CA LEU A 70 -7.75 0.70 8.09
C LEU A 70 -7.33 -0.63 8.72
N THR A 71 -6.29 -1.29 8.19
CA THR A 71 -5.81 -2.55 8.76
C THR A 71 -5.20 -2.35 10.14
N GLN A 72 -4.49 -1.23 10.39
CA GLN A 72 -4.04 -0.87 11.74
C GLN A 72 -5.21 -0.63 12.69
N ALA A 73 -6.26 0.09 12.26
CA ALA A 73 -7.46 0.29 13.06
C ALA A 73 -8.16 -1.04 13.40
N GLN A 74 -8.25 -1.96 12.44
CA GLN A 74 -8.81 -3.31 12.66
C GLN A 74 -7.98 -4.11 13.68
N ARG A 75 -6.65 -4.11 13.56
CA ARG A 75 -5.74 -4.79 14.50
C ARG A 75 -5.88 -4.22 15.92
N ASP A 76 -5.99 -2.91 16.05
CA ASP A 76 -6.20 -2.27 17.34
C ASP A 76 -7.60 -2.56 17.93
N TYR A 77 -8.63 -2.55 17.08
CA TYR A 77 -10.01 -2.85 17.47
C TYR A 77 -10.17 -4.27 18.03
N PHE A 78 -9.66 -5.28 17.32
CA PHE A 78 -9.87 -6.69 17.70
C PHE A 78 -8.79 -7.26 18.62
N GLY A 79 -7.63 -6.61 18.75
CA GLY A 79 -6.47 -7.18 19.45
C GLY A 79 -5.67 -6.20 20.30
N ALA A 80 -6.10 -4.94 20.46
CA ALA A 80 -5.36 -3.91 21.21
C ALA A 80 -3.88 -3.76 20.77
N HIS A 81 -3.61 -4.00 19.48
CA HIS A 81 -2.26 -4.01 18.93
C HIS A 81 -1.62 -2.62 18.79
N THR A 82 -2.34 -1.54 19.12
CA THR A 82 -1.90 -0.15 19.00
C THR A 82 -1.59 0.28 17.55
N TYR A 83 -1.51 1.59 17.31
CA TYR A 83 -1.11 2.16 16.02
C TYR A 83 -0.50 3.56 16.21
N GLU A 84 0.22 4.06 15.20
CA GLU A 84 0.75 5.42 15.18
C GLU A 84 -0.16 6.37 14.40
N ARG A 85 -0.17 7.64 14.81
CA ARG A 85 -0.98 8.68 14.17
C ARG A 85 -0.12 9.59 13.30
N ALA A 86 -0.46 9.67 12.02
CA ALA A 86 0.23 10.56 11.07
C ALA A 86 0.18 12.04 11.47
N ASP A 87 -0.86 12.48 12.18
CA ASP A 87 -1.00 13.87 12.65
C ASP A 87 -0.29 14.12 13.99
N ARG A 88 0.14 13.07 14.69
CA ARG A 88 0.85 13.15 15.98
C ARG A 88 1.95 12.08 16.08
N PRO A 89 2.98 12.13 15.21
CA PRO A 89 4.02 11.10 15.18
C PRO A 89 4.81 11.02 16.49
N ALA A 90 5.01 12.16 17.17
CA ALA A 90 5.72 12.19 18.45
C ALA A 90 4.95 11.57 19.63
N ALA A 91 3.66 11.24 19.46
CA ALA A 91 2.86 10.61 20.52
C ALA A 91 3.15 9.11 20.68
N GLY A 92 3.90 8.50 19.75
CA GLY A 92 4.16 7.07 19.73
C GLY A 92 2.91 6.23 19.43
N PHE A 93 2.97 4.96 19.83
CA PHE A 93 1.87 4.01 19.63
C PHE A 93 0.72 4.28 20.60
N VAL A 94 -0.51 4.31 20.07
CA VAL A 94 -1.74 4.53 20.84
C VAL A 94 -2.71 3.37 20.67
N HIS A 95 -3.37 3.00 21.77
CA HIS A 95 -4.56 2.16 21.74
C HIS A 95 -5.81 3.04 21.76
N THR A 96 -6.84 2.68 20.99
CA THR A 96 -8.15 3.31 21.06
C THR A 96 -9.17 2.40 21.71
N ASP A 97 -9.91 2.89 22.70
CA ASP A 97 -11.13 2.22 23.15
C ASP A 97 -12.24 2.43 22.11
N TRP A 98 -12.35 1.45 21.22
CA TRP A 98 -13.35 1.47 20.14
C TRP A 98 -14.76 1.16 20.63
N ALA A 99 -14.92 0.41 21.73
CA ALA A 99 -16.23 0.07 22.27
C ALA A 99 -16.89 1.29 22.92
N ALA A 100 -16.13 2.12 23.61
CA ALA A 100 -16.58 3.42 24.10
C ALA A 100 -16.95 4.36 22.95
N ARG A 101 -16.13 4.40 21.89
CA ARG A 101 -16.36 5.27 20.73
C ARG A 101 -17.56 4.90 19.87
N THR A 102 -17.86 3.60 19.77
CA THR A 102 -19.00 3.09 18.99
C THR A 102 -20.29 2.98 19.79
N GLY A 103 -20.27 3.36 21.08
CA GLY A 103 -21.42 3.25 21.99
C GLY A 103 -21.76 1.80 22.39
N ARG A 104 -20.91 0.82 22.05
CA ARG A 104 -21.12 -0.59 22.37
C ARG A 104 -20.99 -0.87 23.88
N ALA A 105 -20.08 -0.15 24.55
CA ALA A 105 -19.89 -0.24 25.99
C ALA A 105 -21.13 0.13 26.83
N ALA A 106 -22.07 0.91 26.28
CA ALA A 106 -23.31 1.28 26.96
C ALA A 106 -24.38 0.18 26.90
N LYS A 107 -24.34 -0.71 25.89
CA LYS A 107 -25.35 -1.77 25.70
C LYS A 107 -25.12 -3.00 26.57
N ASP A 108 -23.86 -3.31 26.89
CA ASP A 108 -23.50 -4.47 27.71
C ASP A 108 -23.85 -4.28 29.20
N LYS A 109 -23.99 -3.04 29.68
CA LYS A 109 -24.38 -2.74 31.07
C LYS A 109 -25.90 -2.72 31.33
N GLN A 110 -26.73 -2.87 30.30
CA GLN A 110 -28.19 -2.83 30.42
C GLN A 110 -28.84 -4.23 30.48
N HIS A 111 -28.05 -5.31 30.37
CA HIS A 111 -28.54 -6.70 30.34
C HIS A 111 -27.91 -7.58 31.43
N SER A 112 -27.41 -6.99 32.52
CA SER A 112 -26.87 -7.73 33.67
C SER A 112 -27.60 -7.39 34.96
#